data_AF-A0AAN6XMR0-F1
#
_entry.id   AF-A0AAN6XMR0-F1
#
_cell.length_a   1.000
_cell.length_b   1.000
_cell.length_c   1.000
_cell.angle_alpha   90.00
_cell.angle_beta   90.00
_cell.angle_gamma   90.00
#
_symmetry.space_group_name_H-M   'P 1'
#
loop_
_entity.id
_entity.type
_entity.pdbx_description
1 polymer ?
#
loop_
_entity_poly.entity_id
_entity_poly.type
_entity_poly.pdbx_seq_one_letter_code
_entity_poly.pdbx_strand_id
1 'polypeptide(L)'
;MPPQPLAPPAGAYSVACRRRMTRQRTTRQLGFSSVQAFSEWEEALVIDHLSAFICDYLALGLTVVPRKDNAFIQFVDLDNAVIARIQQLEDCDFMAAYNPDKTDWTARDHYKQFIVSIVAEDKWYGDNGDERAELYKRGWDMAKMTRKMFRLLEFLIQEWREGPGAENEFDNRAVGIKMRRR
;
A
#
# COMPACT_ATOMS: atom_id res chain seq x y z
N MET A 1 -12.07 -34.40 31.21
CA MET A 1 -12.64 -33.35 30.33
C MET A 1 -11.46 -32.69 29.61
N PRO A 2 -11.47 -32.56 28.27
CA PRO A 2 -10.45 -31.75 27.59
C PRO A 2 -10.62 -30.27 27.99
N PRO A 3 -9.52 -29.51 28.16
CA PRO A 3 -9.61 -28.10 28.51
C PRO A 3 -10.28 -27.33 27.36
N GLN A 4 -11.25 -26.48 27.70
CA GLN A 4 -11.86 -25.56 26.73
C GLN A 4 -10.81 -24.59 26.20
N PRO A 5 -10.82 -24.25 24.89
CA PRO A 5 -9.95 -23.22 24.35
C PRO A 5 -10.29 -21.88 25.02
N LEU A 6 -9.26 -21.17 25.49
CA LEU A 6 -9.39 -19.82 26.02
C LEU A 6 -10.00 -18.92 24.93
N ALA A 7 -11.13 -18.28 25.24
CA ALA A 7 -11.72 -17.28 24.37
C ALA A 7 -10.68 -16.15 24.15
N PRO A 8 -10.41 -15.74 22.90
CA PRO A 8 -9.42 -14.70 22.67
C PRO A 8 -9.89 -13.36 23.26
N PRO A 9 -8.95 -12.50 23.68
CA PRO A 9 -9.27 -11.28 24.41
C PRO A 9 -10.18 -10.36 23.58
N ALA A 10 -11.18 -9.77 24.23
CA ALA A 10 -12.22 -8.92 23.62
C ALA A 10 -11.68 -7.73 22.77
N GLY A 11 -10.38 -7.43 22.85
CA GLY A 11 -9.71 -6.44 21.99
C GLY A 11 -9.22 -6.95 20.63
N ALA A 12 -8.87 -8.24 20.50
CA ALA A 12 -8.25 -8.80 19.29
C ALA A 12 -9.22 -8.80 18.09
N TYR A 13 -10.50 -9.15 18.33
CA TYR A 13 -11.55 -9.06 17.32
C TYR A 13 -11.77 -7.62 16.83
N SER A 14 -11.62 -6.62 17.70
CA SER A 14 -11.81 -5.21 17.32
C SER A 14 -10.70 -4.67 16.42
N VAL A 15 -9.49 -5.23 16.53
CA VAL A 15 -8.30 -4.81 15.76
C VAL A 15 -8.34 -5.49 14.39
N ALA A 16 -8.54 -6.81 14.33
CA ALA A 16 -8.68 -7.54 13.07
C ALA A 16 -9.87 -7.04 12.23
N CYS A 17 -11.00 -6.78 12.87
CA CYS A 17 -12.19 -6.22 12.20
C CYS A 17 -11.93 -4.80 11.66
N ARG A 18 -11.24 -3.94 12.43
CA ARG A 18 -10.82 -2.61 11.96
C ARG A 18 -9.88 -2.70 10.76
N ARG A 19 -8.86 -3.57 10.79
CA ARG A 19 -7.93 -3.75 9.66
C ARG A 19 -8.63 -4.22 8.39
N ARG A 20 -9.51 -5.22 8.49
CA ARG A 20 -10.32 -5.72 7.35
C ARG A 20 -11.17 -4.60 6.74
N MET A 21 -11.81 -3.77 7.56
CA MET A 21 -12.57 -2.61 7.08
C MET A 21 -11.66 -1.56 6.44
N THR A 22 -10.45 -1.34 6.97
CA THR A 22 -9.47 -0.42 6.39
C THR A 22 -8.98 -0.91 5.03
N ARG A 23 -8.60 -2.19 4.88
CA ARG A 23 -8.16 -2.78 3.59
C ARG A 23 -9.26 -2.66 2.53
N GLN A 24 -10.50 -3.08 2.86
CA GLN A 24 -11.66 -2.91 1.97
C GLN A 24 -11.93 -1.44 1.60
N ARG A 25 -11.75 -0.51 2.55
CA ARG A 25 -11.90 0.92 2.29
C ARG A 25 -10.80 1.44 1.38
N THR A 26 -9.53 1.07 1.61
CA THR A 26 -8.39 1.44 0.77
C THR A 26 -8.57 0.91 -0.65
N THR A 27 -8.92 -0.36 -0.82
CA THR A 27 -9.26 -0.98 -2.12
C THR A 27 -10.30 -0.15 -2.88
N ARG A 28 -11.43 0.18 -2.24
CA ARG A 28 -12.50 0.99 -2.85
C ARG A 28 -12.05 2.42 -3.14
N GLN A 29 -11.28 3.03 -2.25
CA GLN A 29 -10.74 4.36 -2.46
C GLN A 29 -9.77 4.40 -3.63
N LEU A 30 -8.98 3.35 -3.84
CA LEU A 30 -8.09 3.22 -4.98
C LEU A 30 -8.81 2.74 -6.26
N GLY A 31 -10.14 2.51 -6.20
CA GLY A 31 -10.92 2.16 -7.38
C GLY A 31 -10.58 0.78 -7.95
N PHE A 32 -10.12 -0.14 -7.10
CA PHE A 32 -10.00 -1.55 -7.46
C PHE A 32 -11.37 -2.23 -7.37
N SER A 33 -11.62 -3.17 -8.28
CA SER A 33 -12.87 -3.92 -8.37
C SER A 33 -13.05 -4.93 -7.23
N SER A 34 -11.94 -5.43 -6.68
CA SER A 34 -11.92 -6.40 -5.58
C SER A 34 -10.66 -6.23 -4.74
N VAL A 35 -10.69 -6.79 -3.51
CA VAL A 35 -9.50 -6.85 -2.64
C VAL A 35 -8.42 -7.71 -3.29
N GLN A 36 -8.81 -8.77 -4.00
CA GLN A 36 -7.87 -9.63 -4.72
C GLN A 36 -7.09 -8.86 -5.80
N ALA A 37 -7.79 -8.08 -6.64
CA ALA A 37 -7.11 -7.27 -7.67
C ALA A 37 -6.18 -6.21 -7.05
N PHE A 38 -6.55 -5.69 -5.88
CA PHE A 38 -5.67 -4.81 -5.12
C PHE A 38 -4.44 -5.54 -4.58
N SER A 39 -4.59 -6.74 -4.02
CA SER A 39 -3.46 -7.55 -3.53
C SER A 39 -2.53 -7.98 -4.66
N GLU A 40 -3.05 -8.39 -5.82
CA GLU A 40 -2.24 -8.76 -7.00
C GLU A 40 -1.40 -7.57 -7.51
N TRP A 41 -2.00 -6.37 -7.57
CA TRP A 41 -1.28 -5.15 -7.90
C TRP A 41 -0.26 -4.75 -6.82
N GLU A 42 -0.63 -4.91 -5.54
CA GLU A 42 0.25 -4.64 -4.40
C GLU A 42 1.49 -5.53 -4.44
N GLU A 43 1.32 -6.84 -4.69
CA GLU A 43 2.41 -7.80 -4.81
C GLU A 43 3.32 -7.51 -6.01
N ALA A 44 2.74 -7.10 -7.14
CA ALA A 44 3.51 -6.88 -8.37
C ALA A 44 4.33 -5.58 -8.35
N LEU A 45 3.86 -4.54 -7.67
CA LEU A 45 4.43 -3.20 -7.76
C LEU A 45 4.84 -2.62 -6.41
N VAL A 46 4.00 -2.78 -5.38
CA VAL A 46 4.12 -2.01 -4.15
C VAL A 46 5.03 -2.69 -3.13
N ILE A 47 5.05 -4.02 -3.07
CA ILE A 47 5.83 -4.78 -2.08
C ILE A 47 7.32 -4.46 -2.14
N ASP A 48 7.91 -4.36 -3.32
CA ASP A 48 9.35 -4.09 -3.46
C ASP A 48 9.68 -2.67 -2.99
N HIS A 49 8.88 -1.68 -3.40
CA HIS A 49 9.01 -0.29 -2.94
C HIS A 49 8.79 -0.17 -1.43
N LEU A 50 7.85 -0.93 -0.87
CA LEU A 50 7.58 -0.94 0.57
C LEU A 50 8.71 -1.59 1.35
N SER A 51 9.29 -2.67 0.82
CA SER A 51 10.43 -3.36 1.41
C SER A 51 11.65 -2.46 1.47
N ALA A 52 11.97 -1.76 0.37
CA ALA A 52 13.01 -0.74 0.34
C ALA A 52 12.72 0.38 1.34
N PHE A 53 11.46 0.85 1.39
CA PHE A 53 11.04 1.90 2.32
C PHE A 53 11.15 1.48 3.79
N ILE A 54 10.88 0.21 4.11
CA ILE A 54 11.04 -0.33 5.47
C ILE A 54 12.51 -0.42 5.84
N CYS A 55 13.31 -1.07 5.00
CA CYS A 55 14.73 -1.35 5.25
C CYS A 55 15.53 -0.05 5.41
N ASP A 56 15.28 0.93 4.54
CA ASP A 56 16.07 2.15 4.52
C ASP A 56 15.58 3.19 5.54
N TYR A 57 14.31 3.16 5.95
CA TYR A 57 13.70 4.30 6.67
C TYR A 57 12.90 3.91 7.92
N LEU A 58 11.91 3.02 7.80
CA LEU A 58 11.04 2.70 8.95
C LEU A 58 11.78 1.93 10.05
N ALA A 59 12.73 1.06 9.69
CA ALA A 59 13.58 0.34 10.63
C ALA A 59 14.45 1.27 11.49
N LEU A 60 14.75 2.48 11.00
CA LEU A 60 15.53 3.51 11.70
C LEU A 60 14.67 4.40 12.60
N GLY A 61 13.36 4.13 12.71
CA GLY A 61 12.44 4.90 13.55
C GLY A 61 11.99 6.24 12.95
N LEU A 62 12.32 6.51 11.69
CA LEU A 62 11.96 7.73 10.97
C LEU A 62 10.53 7.64 10.45
N THR A 63 9.54 7.92 11.29
CA THR A 63 8.14 7.97 10.87
C THR A 63 7.58 9.38 10.87
N VAL A 64 7.05 9.84 9.73
CA VAL A 64 6.22 11.04 9.70
C VAL A 64 4.89 10.69 10.34
N VAL A 65 4.58 11.28 11.48
CA VAL A 65 3.19 11.40 11.91
C VAL A 65 2.55 12.43 10.96
N PRO A 66 1.58 12.05 10.12
CA PRO A 66 0.95 13.00 9.23
C PRO A 66 0.34 14.12 10.09
N ARG A 67 0.93 15.31 10.02
CA ARG A 67 0.32 16.50 10.61
C ARG A 67 -1.00 16.73 9.87
N LYS A 68 -2.05 17.05 10.63
CA LYS A 68 -3.36 17.43 10.09
C LYS A 68 -3.18 18.38 8.91
N ASP A 69 -3.99 18.13 7.88
CA ASP A 69 -4.20 18.96 6.70
C ASP A 69 -3.04 19.00 5.71
N ASN A 70 -3.10 18.12 4.70
CA ASN A 70 -2.63 18.28 3.31
C ASN A 70 -1.26 18.92 3.02
N ALA A 71 -0.42 19.21 4.02
CA ALA A 71 0.82 19.95 3.87
C ALA A 71 1.77 19.23 2.92
N PHE A 72 1.74 17.90 2.92
CA PHE A 72 2.55 17.11 2.00
C PHE A 72 2.24 17.40 0.51
N ILE A 73 0.97 17.64 0.18
CA ILE A 73 0.51 17.90 -1.20
C ILE A 73 1.06 19.22 -1.74
N GLN A 74 1.49 20.14 -0.87
CA GLN A 74 1.89 21.50 -1.27
C GLN A 74 3.39 21.67 -1.53
N PHE A 75 4.23 20.66 -1.25
CA PHE A 75 5.69 20.85 -1.26
C PHE A 75 6.45 19.98 -2.26
N VAL A 76 5.77 19.16 -3.06
CA VAL A 76 6.45 18.24 -3.98
C VAL A 76 5.95 18.47 -5.38
N ASP A 77 6.86 18.90 -6.25
CA ASP A 77 6.68 18.83 -7.70
C ASP A 77 6.77 17.36 -8.15
N LEU A 78 5.64 16.66 -7.98
CA LEU A 78 5.54 15.24 -8.29
C LEU A 78 5.59 14.99 -9.80
N ASP A 79 5.07 15.89 -10.62
CA ASP A 79 5.09 15.74 -12.08
C ASP A 79 6.55 15.67 -12.57
N ASN A 80 7.38 16.64 -12.20
CA ASN A 80 8.78 16.64 -12.61
C ASN A 80 9.56 15.48 -11.98
N ALA A 81 9.24 15.08 -10.74
CA ALA A 81 9.88 13.93 -10.10
C ALA A 81 9.52 12.60 -10.78
N VAL A 82 8.26 12.43 -11.21
CA VAL A 82 7.80 11.26 -11.95
C VAL A 82 8.44 11.22 -13.34
N ILE A 83 8.49 12.35 -14.06
CA ILE A 83 9.16 12.43 -15.37
C ILE A 83 10.64 12.06 -15.24
N ALA A 84 11.35 12.65 -14.27
CA ALA A 84 12.75 12.35 -14.02
C ALA A 84 12.96 10.86 -13.69
N ARG A 85 12.06 10.26 -12.92
CA ARG A 85 12.11 8.83 -12.60
C ARG A 85 11.88 7.95 -13.82
N ILE A 86 10.92 8.29 -14.68
CA ILE A 86 10.68 7.55 -15.93
C ILE A 86 11.93 7.60 -16.82
N GLN A 87 12.56 8.77 -16.95
CA GLN A 87 13.80 8.89 -17.71
C GLN A 87 14.91 7.99 -17.16
N GLN A 88 15.07 7.90 -15.83
CA GLN A 88 16.03 6.97 -15.21
C GLN A 88 15.75 5.50 -15.53
N LEU A 89 14.48 5.11 -15.59
CA LEU A 89 14.07 3.76 -15.98
C LEU A 89 14.40 3.48 -17.46
N GLU A 90 14.13 4.44 -18.33
CA GLU A 90 14.44 4.35 -19.77
C GLU A 90 15.95 4.30 -20.04
N ASP A 91 16.74 5.08 -19.30
CA ASP A 91 18.20 5.14 -19.42
C ASP A 91 18.89 3.89 -18.83
N CYS A 92 18.12 2.95 -18.25
CA CYS A 92 18.61 1.76 -17.57
C CYS A 92 19.58 2.08 -16.41
N ASP A 93 19.47 3.27 -15.82
CA ASP A 93 20.28 3.69 -14.66
C ASP A 93 19.64 3.19 -13.35
N PHE A 94 19.53 1.87 -13.25
CA PHE A 94 18.86 1.21 -12.12
C PHE A 94 19.57 1.47 -10.79
N MET A 95 20.88 1.71 -10.78
CA MET A 95 21.64 1.90 -9.55
C MET A 95 21.37 3.25 -8.91
N ALA A 96 21.34 4.34 -9.68
CA ALA A 96 20.97 5.66 -9.16
C ALA A 96 19.47 5.73 -8.82
N ALA A 97 18.64 5.01 -9.58
CA ALA A 97 17.21 4.89 -9.34
C ALA A 97 16.89 4.16 -8.02
N TYR A 98 17.53 3.03 -7.73
CA TYR A 98 17.23 2.25 -6.53
C TYR A 98 17.90 2.79 -5.26
N ASN A 99 19.12 3.32 -5.39
CA ASN A 99 19.92 3.79 -4.26
C ASN A 99 20.37 5.25 -4.44
N PRO A 100 19.44 6.21 -4.35
CA PRO A 100 19.82 7.61 -4.36
C PRO A 100 20.65 7.97 -3.12
N ASP A 101 21.50 8.99 -3.23
CA ASP A 101 22.16 9.58 -2.06
C ASP A 101 21.12 10.18 -1.12
N LYS A 102 21.06 9.65 0.11
CA LYS A 102 20.07 9.96 1.14
C LYS A 102 20.64 10.80 2.28
N THR A 103 21.88 11.30 2.16
CA THR A 103 22.62 11.94 3.27
C THR A 103 21.85 13.10 3.92
N ASP A 104 21.16 13.92 3.11
CA ASP A 104 20.40 15.09 3.60
C ASP A 104 18.87 14.90 3.58
N TRP A 105 18.40 13.66 3.41
CA TRP A 105 16.97 13.43 3.25
C TRP A 105 16.20 13.62 4.55
N THR A 106 15.05 14.25 4.43
CA THR A 106 14.07 14.32 5.50
C THR A 106 13.09 13.16 5.39
N ALA A 107 12.32 12.95 6.46
CA ALA A 107 11.21 11.99 6.44
C ALA A 107 10.18 12.29 5.32
N ARG A 108 10.09 13.53 4.81
CA ARG A 108 9.25 13.83 3.65
C ARG A 108 9.85 13.30 2.34
N ASP A 109 11.17 13.38 2.17
CA ASP A 109 11.83 12.93 0.95
C ASP A 109 11.66 11.42 0.76
N HIS A 110 11.67 10.65 1.85
CA HIS A 110 11.39 9.21 1.81
C HIS A 110 9.97 8.89 1.32
N TYR A 111 8.96 9.63 1.79
CA TYR A 111 7.56 9.43 1.39
C TYR A 111 7.36 9.85 -0.07
N LYS A 112 8.01 10.93 -0.49
CA LYS A 112 8.06 11.35 -1.89
C LYS A 112 8.63 10.22 -2.76
N GLN A 113 9.78 9.66 -2.38
CA GLN A 113 10.44 8.62 -3.16
C GLN A 113 9.53 7.41 -3.36
N PHE A 114 8.90 6.91 -2.30
CA PHE A 114 7.96 5.79 -2.40
C PHE A 114 6.81 6.07 -3.39
N ILE A 115 6.19 7.24 -3.30
CA ILE A 115 5.06 7.62 -4.16
C ILE A 115 5.52 7.80 -5.61
N VAL A 116 6.65 8.49 -5.82
CA VAL A 116 7.21 8.73 -7.16
C VAL A 116 7.55 7.40 -7.81
N SER A 117 8.18 6.45 -7.11
CA SER A 117 8.53 5.15 -7.68
C SER A 117 7.29 4.38 -8.16
N ILE A 118 6.26 4.25 -7.32
CA ILE A 118 5.03 3.52 -7.70
C ILE A 118 4.34 4.19 -8.88
N VAL A 119 4.17 5.51 -8.85
CA VAL A 119 3.49 6.24 -9.92
C VAL A 119 4.26 6.18 -11.22
N ALA A 120 5.58 6.36 -11.17
CA ALA A 120 6.43 6.33 -12.34
C ALA A 120 6.51 4.94 -12.97
N GLU A 121 6.65 3.88 -12.16
CA GLU A 121 6.72 2.52 -12.66
C GLU A 121 5.37 2.04 -13.21
N ASP A 122 4.25 2.32 -12.52
CA ASP A 122 2.90 2.03 -13.05
C ASP A 122 2.66 2.76 -14.38
N LYS A 123 3.08 4.03 -14.48
CA LYS A 123 3.00 4.79 -15.73
C LYS A 123 3.89 4.21 -16.82
N TRP A 124 5.14 3.89 -16.52
CA TRP A 124 6.07 3.30 -17.48
C TRP A 124 5.57 1.95 -18.00
N TYR A 125 5.05 1.09 -17.12
CA TYR A 125 4.35 -0.15 -17.50
C TYR A 125 3.18 0.13 -18.44
N GLY A 126 2.36 1.14 -18.15
CA GLY A 126 1.19 1.49 -18.94
C GLY A 126 1.55 2.01 -20.33
N ASP A 127 2.56 2.88 -20.42
CA ASP A 127 3.07 3.40 -21.69
C ASP A 127 3.71 2.29 -22.55
N ASN A 128 4.17 1.19 -21.93
CA ASN A 128 4.70 0.00 -22.60
C ASN A 128 3.66 -1.12 -22.81
N GLY A 129 2.38 -0.86 -22.53
CA GLY A 129 1.29 -1.80 -22.79
C GLY A 129 1.16 -2.96 -21.80
N ASP A 130 1.79 -2.88 -20.62
CA ASP A 130 1.67 -3.89 -19.58
C ASP A 130 0.32 -3.75 -18.86
N GLU A 131 -0.38 -4.87 -18.71
CA GLU A 131 -1.68 -4.90 -18.05
C GLU A 131 -1.60 -4.63 -16.54
N ARG A 132 -0.42 -4.73 -15.92
CA ARG A 132 -0.19 -4.46 -14.49
C ARG A 132 -0.26 -2.96 -14.13
N ALA A 133 -0.28 -2.07 -15.14
CA ALA A 133 -0.40 -0.63 -15.02
C ALA A 133 -1.82 -0.18 -14.60
N GLU A 134 -2.21 -0.58 -13.40
CA GLU A 134 -3.55 -0.42 -12.87
C GLU A 134 -3.89 1.05 -12.58
N LEU A 135 -2.95 1.86 -12.10
CA LEU A 135 -3.22 3.28 -11.83
C LEU A 135 -3.33 4.09 -13.12
N TYR A 136 -2.46 3.80 -14.10
CA TYR A 136 -2.41 4.43 -15.41
C TYR A 136 -3.77 4.37 -16.12
N LYS A 137 -4.39 3.18 -16.15
CA LYS A 137 -5.69 2.94 -16.78
C LYS A 137 -6.85 3.76 -16.19
N ARG A 138 -6.68 4.33 -15.00
CA ARG A 138 -7.75 5.05 -14.28
C ARG A 138 -7.85 6.53 -14.64
N GLY A 139 -6.90 7.08 -15.39
CA GLY A 139 -6.95 8.47 -15.89
C GLY A 139 -7.10 9.53 -14.80
N TRP A 140 -6.51 9.32 -13.63
CA TRP A 140 -6.57 10.31 -12.55
C TRP A 140 -5.62 11.48 -12.79
N ASP A 141 -6.04 12.67 -12.39
CA ASP A 141 -5.12 13.81 -12.26
C ASP A 141 -4.07 13.55 -11.15
N MET A 142 -2.94 14.26 -11.25
CA MET A 142 -1.81 14.02 -10.36
C MET A 142 -2.12 14.33 -8.89
N ALA A 143 -2.94 15.34 -8.61
CA ALA A 143 -3.34 15.68 -7.25
C ALA A 143 -4.20 14.58 -6.60
N LYS A 144 -5.09 13.95 -7.36
CA LYS A 144 -5.93 12.82 -6.96
C LYS A 144 -5.08 11.57 -6.76
N MET A 145 -4.15 11.29 -7.66
CA MET A 145 -3.23 10.15 -7.56
C MET A 145 -2.32 10.28 -6.34
N THR A 146 -1.73 11.45 -6.12
CA THR A 146 -0.92 11.79 -4.94
C THR A 146 -1.68 11.51 -3.64
N ARG A 147 -2.88 12.07 -3.50
CA ARG A 147 -3.72 11.86 -2.29
C ARG A 147 -4.01 10.39 -2.04
N LYS A 148 -4.25 9.62 -3.11
CA LYS A 148 -4.52 8.19 -3.02
C LYS A 148 -3.29 7.39 -2.61
N MET A 149 -2.11 7.71 -3.15
CA MET A 149 -0.86 7.06 -2.79
C MET A 149 -0.43 7.38 -1.35
N PHE A 150 -0.71 8.59 -0.86
CA PHE A 150 -0.54 8.90 0.58
C PHE A 150 -1.41 8.01 1.46
N ARG A 151 -2.69 7.84 1.12
CA ARG A 151 -3.60 6.98 1.86
C ARG A 151 -3.16 5.52 1.85
N LEU A 152 -2.65 5.06 0.70
CA LEU A 152 -2.06 3.73 0.58
C LEU A 152 -0.84 3.59 1.50
N LEU A 153 0.13 4.50 1.43
CA LEU A 153 1.33 4.46 2.27
C LEU A 153 0.99 4.51 3.77
N GLU A 154 0.05 5.38 4.18
CA GLU A 154 -0.45 5.43 5.56
C GLU A 154 -1.01 4.06 6.01
N PHE A 155 -1.79 3.42 5.14
CA PHE A 155 -2.35 2.10 5.38
C PHE A 155 -1.27 1.01 5.49
N LEU A 156 -0.30 0.98 4.57
CA LEU A 156 0.77 -0.01 4.58
C LEU A 156 1.69 0.13 5.79
N ILE A 157 2.00 1.36 6.23
CA ILE A 157 2.76 1.60 7.46
C ILE A 157 1.99 1.07 8.69
N GLN A 158 0.67 1.26 8.72
CA GLN A 158 -0.17 0.72 9.80
C GLN A 158 -0.17 -0.82 9.78
N GLU A 159 -0.33 -1.44 8.62
CA GLU A 159 -0.25 -2.91 8.48
C GLU A 159 1.13 -3.44 8.85
N TRP A 160 2.22 -2.76 8.50
CA TRP A 160 3.56 -3.16 8.92
C TRP A 160 3.74 -3.12 10.45
N ARG A 161 3.32 -2.02 11.10
CA ARG A 161 3.44 -1.86 12.56
C ARG A 161 2.62 -2.87 13.34
N GLU A 162 1.45 -3.19 12.83
CA GLU A 162 0.46 -3.95 13.56
C GLU A 162 0.36 -5.42 13.09
N GLY A 163 0.97 -5.76 11.96
CA GLY A 163 0.93 -7.05 11.27
C GLY A 163 -0.16 -7.12 10.19
N PRO A 164 -0.01 -7.98 9.15
CA PRO A 164 -1.05 -8.18 8.14
C PRO A 164 -2.33 -8.61 8.83
N GLY A 165 -3.45 -7.93 8.54
CA GLY A 165 -4.75 -8.39 9.04
C GLY A 165 -4.99 -9.80 8.53
N ALA A 166 -5.35 -10.75 9.40
CA ALA A 166 -5.63 -12.11 8.97
C ALA A 166 -6.78 -12.09 7.94
N GLU A 167 -6.46 -12.41 6.67
CA GLU A 167 -7.47 -12.61 5.62
C GLU A 167 -8.18 -13.98 5.76
N ASN A 168 -7.60 -14.88 6.56
CA ASN A 168 -8.09 -16.25 6.74
C ASN A 168 -9.07 -16.36 7.91
N GLU A 169 -10.34 -16.03 7.68
CA GLU A 169 -11.46 -16.66 8.40
C GLU A 169 -12.80 -16.54 7.64
N PHE A 170 -12.78 -16.72 6.32
CA PHE A 170 -13.98 -17.04 5.54
C PHE A 170 -13.67 -18.13 4.53
N ASP A 171 -13.28 -19.30 5.03
CA ASP A 171 -13.35 -20.52 4.24
C ASP A 171 -14.63 -21.30 4.60
N ASN A 172 -15.36 -21.68 3.56
CA ASN A 172 -16.70 -22.23 3.63
C ASN A 172 -16.71 -23.58 4.37
N ARG A 173 -17.44 -23.67 5.48
CA ARG A 173 -18.11 -24.93 5.86
C ARG A 173 -19.62 -24.75 5.83
N ALA A 174 -20.13 -24.86 4.60
CA ALA A 174 -21.31 -25.67 4.37
C ALA A 174 -21.03 -27.10 4.86
N VAL A 175 -21.33 -27.37 6.14
CA VAL A 175 -21.65 -28.72 6.60
C VAL A 175 -23.08 -28.65 7.08
N GLY A 176 -23.96 -29.18 6.24
CA GLY A 176 -25.38 -29.25 6.54
C GLY A 176 -25.63 -30.00 7.84
N ILE A 177 -26.53 -29.47 8.65
CA ILE A 177 -27.37 -30.28 9.52
C ILE A 177 -28.82 -29.90 9.20
N LYS A 178 -29.44 -30.72 8.35
CA LYS A 178 -30.86 -31.03 8.50
C LYS A 178 -31.04 -31.58 9.91
N MET A 179 -31.83 -30.93 10.76
CA MET A 179 -32.66 -31.67 11.70
C MET A 179 -34.07 -31.13 11.71
N ARG A 180 -34.98 -32.04 11.36
CA ARG A 180 -36.44 -31.97 11.45
C ARG A 180 -36.89 -31.77 12.89
N ARG A 181 -37.99 -31.03 13.03
CA ARG A 181 -39.16 -31.21 13.92
C ARG A 181 -38.96 -31.99 15.24
N ARG A 182 -39.41 -31.38 16.34
CA ARG A 182 -40.71 -31.71 16.93
C ARG A 182 -41.44 -30.44 17.32
#